data_AF-A0A522ETD7-F1
#
_entry.id   AF-A0A522ETD7-F1
#
_cell.length_a   1.000
_cell.length_b   1.000
_cell.length_c   1.000
_cell.angle_alpha   90.00
_cell.angle_beta   90.00
_cell.angle_gamma   90.00
#
_symmetry.space_group_name_H-M   'P 1'
#
loop_
_entity.id
_entity.type
_entity.pdbx_description
1 polymer ?
#
loop_
_entity_poly.entity_id
_entity_poly.type
_entity_poly.pdbx_seq_one_letter_code
_entity_poly.pdbx_strand_id
1 'polypeptide(L)'
;MVDYQIAIKEGTEVGPLEKALMELQDNGLIDSYRRFKYVPNYYSVCAENYKFADKLKEIEGIESIVESPAVQGFKDAESGLQS
;
A
#
# COMPACT_ATOMS: atom_id res chain seq x y z
N MET A 1 -6.97 -13.79 -2.12
CA MET A 1 -6.79 -12.33 -1.93
C MET A 1 -5.49 -12.09 -1.19
N VAL A 2 -4.63 -11.23 -1.72
CA VAL A 2 -3.31 -10.90 -1.18
C VAL A 2 -3.30 -9.43 -0.81
N ASP A 3 -2.79 -9.13 0.38
CA ASP A 3 -2.55 -7.76 0.82
C ASP A 3 -1.20 -7.29 0.29
N TYR A 4 -1.20 -6.16 -0.38
CA TYR A 4 -0.02 -5.47 -0.86
C TYR A 4 0.20 -4.22 -0.02
N GLN A 5 1.45 -3.95 0.33
CA GLN A 5 1.86 -2.69 0.94
C GLN A 5 2.60 -1.84 -0.07
N ILE A 6 2.14 -0.61 -0.27
CA ILE A 6 2.75 0.39 -1.14
C ILE A 6 3.37 1.46 -0.24
N ALA A 7 4.68 1.62 -0.34
CA ALA A 7 5.41 2.71 0.30
C ALA A 7 5.60 3.86 -0.68
N ILE A 8 5.45 5.09 -0.20
CA ILE A 8 5.59 6.33 -0.95
C ILE A 8 6.71 7.15 -0.32
N LYS A 9 7.51 7.82 -1.14
CA LYS A 9 8.53 8.76 -0.69
C LYS A 9 7.89 9.89 0.11
N GLU A 10 8.54 10.28 1.19
CA GLU A 10 8.11 11.42 2.01
C GLU A 10 8.01 12.70 1.16
N GLY A 11 6.95 13.49 1.38
CA GLY A 11 6.69 14.74 0.65
C GLY A 11 6.05 14.56 -0.73
N THR A 12 5.78 13.32 -1.17
CA THR A 12 5.07 13.05 -2.43
C THR A 12 3.59 13.45 -2.33
N GLU A 13 3.06 14.04 -3.40
CA GLU A 13 1.63 14.29 -3.53
C GLU A 13 0.85 12.96 -3.65
N VAL A 14 -0.08 12.73 -2.74
CA VAL A 14 -0.85 11.46 -2.70
C VAL A 14 -2.03 11.41 -3.68
N GLY A 15 -2.47 12.56 -4.20
CA GLY A 15 -3.62 12.65 -5.11
C GLY A 15 -3.52 11.75 -6.34
N PRO A 16 -2.38 11.76 -7.08
CA PRO A 16 -2.17 10.87 -8.22
C PRO A 16 -2.27 9.38 -7.86
N LEU A 17 -1.72 8.99 -6.70
CA LEU A 17 -1.82 7.60 -6.22
C LEU A 17 -3.24 7.22 -5.85
N GLU A 18 -3.94 8.05 -5.08
CA GLU A 18 -5.32 7.77 -4.67
C GLU A 18 -6.26 7.66 -5.89
N LYS A 19 -6.05 8.52 -6.89
CA LYS A 19 -6.78 8.45 -8.16
C LYS A 19 -6.51 7.13 -8.89
N ALA A 20 -5.24 6.73 -9.01
CA ALA A 20 -4.90 5.48 -9.67
C ALA A 20 -5.45 4.25 -8.93
N LEU A 21 -5.42 4.25 -7.60
CA LEU A 21 -6.01 3.19 -6.77
C LEU A 21 -7.54 3.11 -6.96
N MET A 22 -8.22 4.27 -7.04
CA MET A 22 -9.65 4.32 -7.36
C MET A 22 -9.94 3.75 -8.75
N GLU A 23 -9.18 4.14 -9.77
CA GLU A 23 -9.32 3.61 -11.13
C GLU A 23 -9.06 2.10 -11.17
N LEU A 24 -8.08 1.59 -10.44
CA LEU A 24 -7.81 0.16 -10.32
C LEU A 24 -8.98 -0.59 -9.67
N GLN A 25 -9.61 0.00 -8.67
CA GLN A 25 -10.78 -0.57 -7.98
C GLN A 25 -12.00 -0.60 -8.90
N ASP A 26 -12.27 0.49 -9.62
CA ASP A 26 -13.38 0.60 -10.57
C ASP A 26 -13.24 -0.40 -11.74
N ASN A 27 -12.00 -0.72 -12.13
CA ASN A 27 -11.71 -1.72 -13.15
C ASN A 27 -11.66 -3.17 -12.60
N GLY A 28 -11.90 -3.38 -11.30
CA GLY A 28 -11.86 -4.70 -10.66
C GLY A 28 -10.47 -5.33 -10.60
N LEU A 29 -9.40 -4.54 -10.72
CA LEU A 29 -8.02 -5.02 -10.60
C LEU A 29 -7.58 -5.15 -9.14
N ILE A 30 -8.23 -4.38 -8.25
CA ILE A 30 -8.08 -4.47 -6.79
C ILE A 30 -9.47 -4.48 -6.18
N ASP A 31 -9.63 -5.16 -5.04
CA ASP A 31 -10.89 -5.22 -4.29
C ASP A 31 -11.07 -3.96 -3.43
N SER A 32 -9.99 -3.51 -2.79
CA SER A 32 -9.99 -2.35 -1.91
C SER A 32 -8.60 -1.80 -1.67
N TYR A 33 -8.53 -0.56 -1.17
CA TYR A 33 -7.30 0.03 -0.66
C TYR A 33 -7.58 0.86 0.59
N ARG A 34 -6.56 1.03 1.45
CA ARG A 34 -6.62 1.85 2.66
C ARG A 34 -5.30 2.57 2.89
N ARG A 35 -5.39 3.80 3.41
CA ARG A 35 -4.24 4.57 3.89
C ARG A 35 -4.08 4.38 5.39
N PHE A 36 -2.86 4.16 5.87
CA PHE A 36 -2.60 4.07 7.30
C PHE A 36 -2.59 5.47 7.95
N LYS A 37 -3.41 5.68 8.98
CA LYS A 37 -3.54 6.97 9.69
C LYS A 37 -2.23 7.42 10.35
N TYR A 38 -1.46 6.47 10.88
CA TYR A 38 -0.21 6.72 11.61
C TYR A 38 1.04 6.60 10.74
N VAL A 39 0.88 6.06 9.52
CA VAL A 39 1.97 5.89 8.55
C VAL A 39 1.46 6.40 7.21
N PRO A 40 1.32 7.72 7.03
CA PRO A 40 0.60 8.32 5.91
C PRO A 40 1.26 8.07 4.54
N ASN A 41 2.51 7.59 4.56
CA ASN A 41 3.31 7.21 3.40
C ASN A 41 3.09 5.75 2.98
N TYR A 42 2.20 5.02 3.66
CA TYR A 42 1.91 3.62 3.36
C TYR A 42 0.44 3.42 3.03
N TYR A 43 0.20 2.62 1.99
CA TYR A 43 -1.11 2.13 1.59
C TYR A 43 -1.13 0.62 1.65
N SER A 44 -2.27 0.07 2.03
CA SER A 44 -2.56 -1.35 1.91
C SER A 44 -3.60 -1.53 0.81
N VAL A 45 -3.33 -2.44 -0.12
CA VAL A 45 -4.16 -2.74 -1.29
C VAL A 45 -4.47 -4.22 -1.29
N CYS A 46 -5.75 -4.54 -1.37
CA CYS A 46 -6.22 -5.91 -1.44
C CYS A 46 -6.51 -6.24 -2.91
N ALA A 47 -5.89 -7.27 -3.45
CA ALA A 47 -6.08 -7.70 -4.84
C ALA A 47 -5.96 -9.21 -4.98
N GLU A 48 -6.53 -9.76 -6.07
CA GLU A 48 -6.40 -11.17 -6.40
C GLU A 48 -5.05 -11.52 -7.03
N ASN A 49 -4.39 -10.55 -7.68
CA ASN A 49 -3.15 -10.77 -8.42
C ASN A 49 -2.30 -9.48 -8.49
N TYR A 50 -1.07 -9.61 -8.98
CA TYR A 50 -0.10 -8.51 -9.06
C TYR A 50 -0.26 -7.56 -10.26
N LYS A 51 -1.29 -7.74 -11.12
CA LYS A 51 -1.41 -6.97 -12.38
C LYS A 51 -1.62 -5.46 -12.17
N PHE A 52 -2.08 -5.05 -11.00
CA PHE A 52 -2.26 -3.63 -10.68
C PHE A 52 -0.92 -2.93 -10.39
N ALA A 53 0.11 -3.66 -9.96
CA ALA A 53 1.35 -3.08 -9.47
C ALA A 53 2.15 -2.39 -10.57
N ASP A 54 2.11 -2.88 -11.80
CA ASP A 54 2.81 -2.25 -12.92
C ASP A 54 2.26 -0.86 -13.24
N LYS A 55 0.94 -0.66 -13.15
CA LYS A 55 0.31 0.67 -13.29
C LYS A 55 0.72 1.62 -12.17
N LEU A 56 0.91 1.11 -10.96
CA LEU A 56 1.31 1.93 -9.82
C LEU A 56 2.78 2.35 -9.92
N LYS A 57 3.68 1.47 -10.40
CA LYS A 57 5.11 1.80 -10.56
C LYS A 57 5.38 3.00 -11.47
N GLU A 58 4.44 3.35 -12.35
CA GLU A 58 4.53 4.52 -13.23
C GLU A 58 4.26 5.85 -12.49
N ILE A 59 3.70 5.79 -11.28
CA ILE A 59 3.36 6.97 -10.48
C ILE A 59 4.62 7.50 -9.80
N GLU A 60 4.92 8.76 -10.07
CA GLU A 60 6.04 9.45 -9.43
C GLU A 60 5.88 9.46 -7.91
N GLY A 61 6.93 9.03 -7.21
CA GLY A 61 6.99 9.03 -5.75
C GLY A 61 6.62 7.71 -5.08
N ILE A 62 6.16 6.69 -5.81
CA ILE A 62 6.16 5.32 -5.25
C ILE A 62 7.60 4.87 -5.01
N GLU A 63 7.87 4.38 -3.79
CA GLU A 63 9.17 3.87 -3.38
C GLU A 63 9.24 2.34 -3.51
N SER A 64 8.20 1.63 -3.05
CA SER A 64 8.14 0.18 -3.14
C SER A 64 6.71 -0.37 -3.10
N ILE A 65 6.51 -1.57 -3.67
CA ILE A 65 5.27 -2.34 -3.60
C ILE A 65 5.64 -3.76 -3.20
N VAL A 66 5.20 -4.20 -2.03
CA VAL A 66 5.58 -5.48 -1.43
C VAL A 66 4.33 -6.30 -1.15
N GLU A 67 4.35 -7.58 -1.50
CA GLU A 67 3.37 -8.55 -1.01
C GLU A 67 3.52 -8.66 0.51
N SER A 68 2.51 -8.22 1.23
CA SER A 68 2.46 -8.39 2.65
C SER A 68 1.71 -9.69 2.91
N PRO A 69 2.37 -10.81 3.26
CA PRO A 69 1.67 -11.79 4.08
C PRO A 69 1.10 -11.00 5.26
N ALA A 70 -0.18 -11.18 5.59
CA ALA A 70 -0.85 -10.50 6.71
C ALA A 70 0.15 -10.38 7.86
N VAL A 71 0.59 -9.16 8.15
CA VAL A 71 1.85 -8.91 8.87
C VAL A 71 1.87 -9.70 10.18
N GLN A 72 2.58 -10.83 10.19
CA GLN A 72 2.80 -11.65 11.39
C GLN A 72 3.80 -11.01 12.35
N GLY A 73 4.26 -9.78 12.06
CA GLY A 73 5.25 -9.01 12.81
C GLY A 73 4.73 -7.77 13.56
N PHE A 74 3.43 -7.43 13.50
CA PHE A 74 2.88 -6.36 14.37
C PHE A 74 2.65 -6.84 15.81
N LYS A 75 2.97 -8.10 16.14
CA LYS A 75 2.98 -8.59 17.53
C LYS A 75 4.27 -8.27 18.29
N ASP A 76 5.38 -7.97 17.62
CA ASP A 76 6.66 -7.72 18.28
C ASP A 76 7.03 -6.22 18.39
N ALA A 77 6.39 -5.34 17.62
CA ALA A 77 6.64 -3.90 17.70
C ALA A 77 6.08 -3.22 18.97
N GLU A 78 5.26 -3.92 19.77
CA GLU A 78 4.73 -3.42 21.04
C GLU A 78 5.60 -3.81 22.26
N SER A 79 6.66 -4.61 22.09
CA SER A 79 7.51 -5.07 23.21
C SER A 79 8.92 -4.46 23.28
N GLY A 80 9.27 -3.52 22.39
CA GLY A 80 10.64 -3.02 22.22
C GLY A 80 11.00 -1.71 22.90
N LEU A 81 10.10 -1.08 23.66
CA LEU A 81 10.33 0.26 24.24
C LEU A 81 10.01 0.33 25.73
N GLN A 82 10.53 -0.63 26.51
CA GLN A 82 10.77 -0.45 27.94
C GLN A 82 12.05 -1.21 28.34
N SER A 83 13.15 -0.49 28.42
CA SER A 83 14.29 -0.76 29.30
C SER A 83 14.98 0.57 29.63
#